data_AF-A0A151J743-F1
#
_entry.id   AF-A0A151J743-F1
#
_cell.length_a   1.000
_cell.length_b   1.000
_cell.length_c   1.000
_cell.angle_alpha   90.00
_cell.angle_beta   90.00
_cell.angle_gamma   90.00
#
_symmetry.space_group_name_H-M   'P 1'
#
loop_
_entity.id
_entity.type
_entity.pdbx_description
1 polymer ?
#
loop_
_entity_poly.entity_id
_entity_poly.type
_entity_poly.pdbx_seq_one_letter_code
_entity_poly.pdbx_strand_id
1 'polypeptide(L)'
;RYIEMHLSTLLFLIIMCTFAHSAVGITEIDSDSVYFPDQTDYIKLSTRCKDNMILWPGTYRCYKEGEQGPCNVGRVLTFNRRLLKPYCKDLIF
;
A
#
# COMPACT_ATOMS: atom_id res chain seq x y z
N ARG A 1 39.46 9.59 38.61
CA ARG A 1 39.63 8.41 37.73
C ARG A 1 38.39 7.52 37.70
N TYR A 2 37.72 7.27 38.84
CA TYR A 2 36.47 6.48 38.88
C TYR A 2 35.26 7.16 38.20
N ILE A 3 35.14 8.50 38.32
CA ILE A 3 34.04 9.30 37.75
C ILE A 3 34.08 9.35 36.20
N GLU A 4 35.26 9.58 35.60
CA GLU A 4 35.48 9.56 34.14
C GLU A 4 35.12 8.20 33.51
N MET A 5 35.40 7.10 34.22
CA MET A 5 35.11 5.74 33.76
C MET A 5 33.60 5.42 33.80
N HIS A 6 32.87 6.04 34.73
CA HIS A 6 31.41 5.94 34.87
C HIS A 6 30.67 6.79 33.82
N LEU A 7 31.22 7.95 33.48
CA LEU A 7 30.67 8.84 32.45
C LEU A 7 30.81 8.22 31.05
N SER A 8 31.93 7.56 30.79
CA SER A 8 32.17 6.83 29.54
C SER A 8 31.22 5.64 29.38
N THR A 9 31.03 4.82 30.41
CA THR A 9 30.10 3.67 30.37
C THR A 9 28.64 4.09 30.19
N LEU A 10 28.20 5.18 30.83
CA LEU A 10 26.86 5.75 30.62
C LEU A 10 26.69 6.27 29.19
N LEU A 11 27.70 6.95 28.64
CA LEU A 11 27.66 7.44 27.26
C LEU A 11 27.55 6.27 26.25
N PHE A 12 28.30 5.20 26.46
CA PHE A 12 28.21 3.97 25.65
C PHE A 12 26.83 3.32 25.74
N LEU A 13 26.23 3.24 26.94
CA LEU A 13 24.89 2.67 27.12
C LEU A 13 23.82 3.50 26.40
N ILE A 14 23.89 4.83 26.46
CA ILE A 14 22.96 5.73 25.76
C ILE A 14 23.09 5.56 24.24
N ILE A 15 24.32 5.51 23.72
CA ILE A 15 24.59 5.32 22.29
C ILE A 15 24.03 3.97 21.82
N MET A 16 24.30 2.88 22.54
CA MET A 16 23.76 1.56 22.17
C MET A 16 22.22 1.52 22.22
N CYS A 17 21.61 2.25 23.15
CA CYS A 17 20.16 2.35 23.25
C CYS A 17 19.56 3.13 22.06
N THR A 18 20.14 4.25 21.65
CA THR A 18 19.63 5.03 20.49
C THR A 18 19.78 4.28 19.17
N PHE A 19 20.87 3.51 19.00
CA PHE A 19 21.04 2.64 17.82
C PHE A 19 20.03 1.48 17.80
N ALA A 20 19.66 0.92 18.96
CA ALA A 20 18.64 -0.15 19.04
C ALA A 20 17.21 0.35 18.76
N HIS A 21 16.86 1.58 19.13
CA HIS A 21 15.52 2.15 18.89
C HIS A 21 15.23 2.48 17.42
N SER A 22 16.24 2.44 16.53
CA SER A 22 16.04 2.72 15.10
C SER A 22 15.39 1.55 14.33
N ALA A 23 15.13 0.41 14.99
CA ALA A 23 14.60 -0.80 14.34
C ALA A 23 13.10 -1.07 14.60
N VAL A 24 12.37 -0.19 15.28
CA VAL A 24 10.90 -0.32 15.42
C VAL A 24 10.20 0.68 14.51
N GLY A 25 10.49 0.57 13.21
CA GLY A 25 9.53 0.95 12.19
C GLY A 25 8.56 -0.20 12.05
N ILE A 26 7.47 -0.21 12.82
CA ILE A 26 6.31 -1.02 12.47
C ILE A 26 5.80 -0.40 11.18
N THR A 27 6.25 -0.90 10.03
CA THR A 27 5.54 -0.66 8.78
C THR A 27 4.18 -1.30 8.98
N GLU A 28 3.14 -0.48 9.13
CA GLU A 28 1.77 -0.95 8.90
C GLU A 28 1.79 -1.68 7.56
N ILE A 29 1.67 -3.01 7.61
CA ILE A 29 1.44 -3.79 6.40
C ILE A 29 -0.01 -3.48 6.04
N ASP A 30 -0.17 -2.40 5.27
CA ASP A 30 -1.42 -2.01 4.65
C ASP A 30 -1.88 -3.16 3.75
N SER A 31 -2.97 -3.80 4.17
CA SER A 31 -3.65 -4.87 3.44
C SER A 31 -4.16 -4.42 2.06
N ASP A 32 -4.10 -3.11 1.75
CA ASP A 32 -4.45 -2.55 0.45
C ASP A 32 -3.27 -2.47 -0.55
N SER A 33 -2.11 -3.07 -0.25
CA SER A 33 -0.98 -3.18 -1.20
C SER A 33 -1.24 -4.20 -2.32
N VAL A 34 -2.31 -4.00 -3.08
CA VAL A 34 -2.55 -4.67 -4.35
C VAL A 34 -1.44 -4.24 -5.32
N TYR A 35 -0.68 -5.19 -5.85
CA TYR A 35 0.29 -4.92 -6.90
C TYR A 35 -0.43 -4.36 -8.13
N PHE A 36 -0.07 -3.14 -8.54
CA PHE A 36 -0.58 -2.54 -9.77
C PHE A 36 0.46 -2.73 -10.88
N PRO A 37 0.09 -3.36 -12.02
CA PRO A 37 0.98 -3.44 -13.18
C PRO A 37 1.27 -2.04 -13.73
N ASP A 38 2.34 -1.91 -14.52
CA ASP A 38 2.57 -0.67 -15.27
C ASP A 38 1.46 -0.41 -16.29
N GLN A 39 1.45 0.78 -16.89
CA GLN A 39 0.40 1.18 -17.83
C GLN A 39 0.30 0.26 -19.06
N THR A 40 1.44 -0.17 -19.62
CA THR A 40 1.48 -1.02 -20.82
C THR A 40 0.97 -2.42 -20.49
N ASP A 41 1.41 -2.98 -19.37
CA ASP A 41 0.96 -4.27 -18.90
C ASP A 41 -0.52 -4.25 -18.52
N TYR A 42 -1.01 -3.18 -17.88
CA TYR A 42 -2.43 -3.04 -17.57
C TYR A 42 -3.29 -3.06 -18.84
N ILE A 43 -2.90 -2.29 -19.88
CA ILE A 43 -3.61 -2.28 -21.16
C ILE A 43 -3.62 -3.69 -21.77
N LYS A 44 -2.47 -4.38 -21.78
CA LYS A 44 -2.39 -5.74 -22.31
C LYS A 44 -3.27 -6.71 -21.54
N LEU A 45 -3.30 -6.65 -20.22
CA LEU A 45 -4.09 -7.56 -19.38
C LEU A 45 -5.58 -7.26 -19.45
N SER A 46 -5.95 -5.98 -19.54
CA SER A 46 -7.35 -5.53 -19.60
C SER A 46 -8.06 -5.92 -20.90
N THR A 47 -7.32 -6.25 -21.97
CA THR A 47 -7.90 -6.78 -23.22
C THR A 47 -8.69 -8.10 -23.04
N ARG A 48 -8.48 -8.80 -21.92
CA ARG A 48 -9.24 -10.01 -21.56
C ARG A 48 -10.61 -9.71 -20.94
N CYS A 49 -10.84 -8.48 -20.54
CA CYS A 49 -12.12 -8.04 -20.03
C CYS A 49 -13.09 -7.73 -21.17
N LYS A 50 -14.39 -7.97 -20.93
CA LYS A 50 -15.45 -7.48 -21.82
C LYS A 50 -15.47 -5.95 -21.80
N ASP A 51 -16.05 -5.37 -22.84
CA ASP A 51 -16.23 -3.92 -22.94
C ASP A 51 -16.88 -3.35 -21.68
N ASN A 52 -16.38 -2.19 -21.24
CA ASN A 52 -16.82 -1.46 -20.03
C ASN A 52 -16.60 -2.20 -18.70
N MET A 53 -15.74 -3.22 -18.65
CA MET A 53 -15.28 -3.82 -17.40
C MET A 53 -13.86 -3.40 -17.06
N ILE A 54 -13.59 -3.24 -15.77
CA ILE A 54 -12.31 -2.85 -15.20
C ILE A 54 -11.61 -4.09 -14.66
N LEU A 55 -10.37 -4.31 -15.08
CA LEU A 55 -9.52 -5.35 -14.50
C LEU A 55 -9.05 -4.92 -13.10
N TRP A 56 -9.28 -5.75 -12.09
CA TRP A 56 -8.70 -5.59 -10.75
C TRP A 56 -7.39 -6.37 -10.64
N PRO A 57 -6.24 -5.71 -10.37
CA PRO A 57 -4.95 -6.38 -10.35
C PRO A 57 -4.80 -7.43 -9.24
N GLY A 58 -5.46 -7.24 -8.09
CA GLY A 58 -5.33 -8.15 -6.94
C GLY A 58 -5.95 -9.53 -7.17
N THR A 59 -6.98 -9.62 -8.01
CA THR A 59 -7.70 -10.88 -8.30
C THR A 59 -7.61 -11.30 -9.76
N TYR A 60 -7.06 -10.44 -10.62
CA TYR A 60 -7.08 -10.58 -12.09
C TYR A 60 -8.48 -10.82 -12.67
N ARG A 61 -9.53 -10.36 -11.98
CA ARG A 61 -10.93 -10.44 -12.41
C ARG A 61 -11.41 -9.10 -12.95
N CYS A 62 -12.39 -9.16 -13.83
CA CYS A 62 -13.03 -7.99 -14.43
C CYS A 62 -14.33 -7.67 -13.68
N TYR A 63 -14.53 -6.41 -13.34
CA TYR A 63 -15.69 -5.92 -12.59
C TYR A 63 -16.29 -4.71 -13.31
N LYS A 64 -17.57 -4.45 -13.10
CA LYS A 64 -18.22 -3.29 -13.71
C LYS A 64 -17.84 -2.00 -12.97
N GLU A 65 -17.63 -0.92 -13.72
CA GLU A 65 -17.45 0.40 -13.13
C GLU A 65 -18.73 0.86 -12.41
N GLY A 66 -18.59 1.45 -11.23
CA GLY A 66 -19.69 1.94 -10.39
C GLY A 66 -20.36 0.89 -9.50
N GLU A 67 -20.00 -0.39 -9.62
CA GLU A 67 -20.43 -1.45 -8.70
C GLU A 67 -19.42 -1.64 -7.56
N GLN A 68 -19.81 -2.33 -6.48
CA GLN A 68 -18.91 -2.61 -5.36
C GLN A 68 -17.65 -3.39 -5.80
N GLY A 69 -17.84 -4.44 -6.60
CA GLY A 69 -16.73 -5.25 -7.13
C GLY A 69 -15.80 -5.78 -6.02
N PRO A 70 -14.48 -5.57 -6.12
CA PRO A 70 -13.50 -6.00 -5.11
C PRO A 70 -13.37 -5.02 -3.93
N CYS A 71 -14.11 -3.91 -3.92
CA CYS A 71 -14.06 -2.91 -2.88
C CYS A 71 -14.81 -3.36 -1.62
N ASN A 72 -14.40 -2.83 -0.46
CA ASN A 72 -15.12 -3.00 0.79
C ASN A 72 -16.54 -2.40 0.73
N VAL A 73 -17.42 -2.89 1.60
CA VAL A 73 -18.80 -2.40 1.71
C VAL A 73 -18.80 -0.88 1.92
N GLY A 74 -19.67 -0.17 1.20
CA GLY A 74 -19.74 1.30 1.22
C GLY A 74 -18.84 2.00 0.19
N ARG A 75 -18.10 1.25 -0.63
CA ARG A 75 -17.26 1.77 -1.71
C ARG A 75 -17.66 1.19 -3.07
N VAL A 76 -17.35 1.91 -4.13
CA VAL A 76 -17.56 1.49 -5.53
C VAL A 76 -16.27 1.53 -6.32
N LEU A 77 -16.13 0.59 -7.25
CA LEU A 77 -15.02 0.52 -8.17
C LEU A 77 -15.12 1.65 -9.20
N THR A 78 -14.05 2.43 -9.32
CA THR A 78 -13.92 3.52 -10.29
C THR A 78 -12.60 3.37 -11.05
N PHE A 79 -12.52 3.93 -12.26
CA PHE A 79 -11.29 3.91 -13.05
C PHE A 79 -10.67 5.30 -13.23
N ASN A 80 -9.41 5.46 -12.81
CA ASN A 80 -8.65 6.66 -13.14
C ASN A 80 -8.06 6.52 -14.54
N ARG A 81 -8.70 7.15 -15.52
CA ARG A 81 -8.28 7.11 -16.93
C ARG A 81 -6.92 7.78 -17.20
N ARG A 82 -6.46 8.70 -16.35
CA ARG A 82 -5.15 9.35 -16.51
C ARG A 82 -4.01 8.44 -16.06
N LEU A 83 -4.23 7.72 -14.97
CA LEU A 83 -3.24 6.81 -14.41
C LEU A 83 -3.39 5.37 -14.92
N LEU A 84 -4.47 5.07 -15.64
CA LEU A 84 -4.89 3.72 -16.02
C LEU A 84 -4.96 2.79 -14.81
N LYS A 85 -5.50 3.30 -13.71
CA LYS A 85 -5.51 2.63 -12.41
C LYS A 85 -6.93 2.49 -11.87
N PRO A 86 -7.38 1.27 -11.53
CA PRO A 86 -8.62 1.06 -10.81
C PRO A 86 -8.46 1.44 -9.34
N TYR A 87 -9.49 2.01 -8.75
CA TYR A 87 -9.49 2.40 -7.34
C TYR A 87 -10.90 2.34 -6.75
N CYS A 88 -10.97 2.21 -5.43
CA CYS A 88 -12.22 2.23 -4.70
C CYS A 88 -12.55 3.66 -4.26
N LYS A 89 -13.76 4.12 -4.55
CA LYS A 89 -14.28 5.43 -4.17
C LYS A 89 -15.39 5.27 -3.12
N ASP A 90 -15.34 6.06 -2.06
CA ASP A 90 -16.40 6.08 -1.03
C ASP A 90 -17.75 6.56 -1.61
N LEU A 91 -18.83 5.91 -1.19
CA LEU A 91 -20.19 6.40 -1.40
C LEU A 91 -20.46 7.48 -0.36
N ILE A 92 -20.43 8.74 -0.79
CA ILE A 92 -20.89 9.87 0.04
C ILE A 92 -22.41 9.91 -0.11
N PHE A 93 -23.12 9.56 0.97
CA PHE A 93 -24.57 9.72 1.09
C PHE A 93 -24.91 11.05 1.74
#